data_AF-A0A950YNG8-F1
#
_entry.id   AF-A0A950YNG8-F1
#
_cell.length_a   1.000
_cell.length_b   1.000
_cell.length_c   1.000
_cell.angle_alpha   90.00
_cell.angle_beta   90.00
_cell.angle_gamma   90.00
#
_symmetry.space_group_name_H-M   'P 1'
#
loop_
_entity.id
_entity.type
_entity.pdbx_description
1 polymer ?
#
loop_
_entity_poly.entity_id
_entity_poly.type
_entity_poly.pdbx_seq_one_letter_code
_entity_poly.pdbx_strand_id
1 'polypeptide(L)'
;MTALVLGAAGPSAYWYLTRGTGAVSLVLLTVSVVLGVLGSLRFAAAPRWPRFAIDALHRDVSLLAIAFLVIHIITSVLDSFAPIKVTDAVIPFVSSYRPLWMGLGALSFDLLVALVLTSLVRRRLGYRAWRAIHWLAYASWPIAVLHGLGTGSDTKAWWMLGLTVVCVLAVVFAAWVRIGRADPNYDRVRAPALALSVAAPIGLAIFTLAGPLQGGWARRAGTPVSLLGRAPAPSAPSSPVGAVAAPHRVVGKLNRRFSAQLAGTLTQTAEPAGAIVDIAMRVSGGLSGHLRVRLAGEPTAGGGLSMTGSQVDLTAVGVASAFQGRIVSLAGQQFVARVSDGSGSVLDLNVNLNIDDATGNVTGTVVGRPPGGGG
;
A
#
# COMPACT_ATOMS: atom_id res chain seq x y z
N MET A 1 30.51 -18.79 -0.44
CA MET A 1 29.24 -18.58 0.29
C MET A 1 28.41 -17.61 -0.50
N THR A 2 27.57 -18.11 -1.41
CA THR A 2 26.75 -17.30 -2.32
C THR A 2 25.39 -17.15 -1.68
N ALA A 3 25.05 -15.94 -1.22
CA ALA A 3 23.75 -15.65 -0.65
C ALA A 3 22.68 -15.78 -1.75
N LEU A 4 21.75 -16.70 -1.53
CA LEU A 4 20.57 -16.91 -2.36
C LEU A 4 19.62 -15.72 -2.13
N VAL A 5 19.64 -14.73 -3.03
CA VAL A 5 18.64 -13.65 -3.05
C VAL A 5 17.34 -14.24 -3.62
N LEU A 6 16.47 -14.73 -2.73
CA LEU A 6 15.09 -15.07 -3.05
C LEU A 6 14.29 -13.77 -3.17
N GLY A 7 14.38 -13.12 -4.33
CA GLY A 7 13.46 -12.05 -4.72
C GLY A 7 12.09 -12.64 -5.03
N ALA A 8 11.21 -12.69 -4.03
CA ALA A 8 9.81 -13.04 -4.24
C ALA A 8 9.10 -11.84 -4.92
N ALA A 9 8.54 -12.05 -6.11
CA ALA A 9 7.69 -11.10 -6.83
C ALA A 9 6.28 -11.02 -6.19
N GLY A 10 6.26 -10.60 -4.92
CA GLY A 10 5.12 -10.18 -4.11
C GLY A 10 5.56 -8.99 -3.24
N PRO A 11 4.67 -8.38 -2.44
CA PRO A 11 5.10 -7.28 -1.58
C PRO A 11 6.25 -7.76 -0.69
N SER A 12 7.37 -7.03 -0.70
CA SER A 12 8.58 -7.41 0.02
C SER A 12 8.28 -7.59 1.52
N ALA A 13 9.07 -8.39 2.24
CA ALA A 13 8.93 -8.44 3.70
C ALA A 13 9.05 -7.03 4.32
N TYR A 14 9.90 -6.19 3.73
CA TYR A 14 10.03 -4.77 4.08
C TYR A 14 8.75 -3.97 3.87
N TRP A 15 8.00 -4.24 2.78
CA TRP A 15 6.73 -3.60 2.48
C TRP A 15 5.65 -3.90 3.52
N TYR A 16 5.50 -5.16 3.96
CA TYR A 16 4.56 -5.49 5.02
C TYR A 16 5.02 -4.91 6.36
N LEU A 17 6.32 -4.98 6.63
CA LEU A 17 6.88 -4.54 7.90
C LEU A 17 6.81 -3.03 8.05
N THR A 18 7.06 -2.23 7.01
CA THR A 18 6.92 -0.77 7.08
C THR A 18 5.47 -0.37 7.33
N ARG A 19 4.50 -1.01 6.66
CA ARG A 19 3.07 -0.73 6.85
C ARG A 19 2.59 -1.09 8.27
N GLY A 20 2.94 -2.29 8.73
CA GLY A 20 2.57 -2.77 10.06
C GLY A 20 3.20 -1.91 11.17
N THR A 21 4.50 -1.62 11.06
CA THR A 21 5.21 -0.83 12.07
C THR A 21 4.78 0.65 12.04
N GLY A 22 4.39 1.19 10.88
CA GLY A 22 3.78 2.53 10.78
C GLY A 22 2.44 2.62 11.49
N ALA A 23 1.55 1.63 11.29
CA ALA A 23 0.26 1.56 11.98
C ALA A 23 0.43 1.41 13.51
N VAL A 24 1.34 0.54 13.95
CA VAL A 24 1.65 0.36 15.38
C VAL A 24 2.26 1.64 15.98
N SER A 25 3.16 2.31 15.26
CA SER A 25 3.74 3.59 15.69
C SER A 25 2.67 4.66 15.90
N LEU A 26 1.69 4.76 14.99
CA LEU A 26 0.56 5.68 15.13
C LEU A 26 -0.23 5.38 16.41
N VAL A 27 -0.56 4.12 16.67
CA VAL A 27 -1.31 3.72 17.88
C VAL A 27 -0.51 4.05 19.14
N LEU A 28 0.75 3.63 19.21
CA LEU A 28 1.59 3.85 20.40
C LEU A 28 1.82 5.35 20.66
N LEU A 29 2.07 6.14 19.62
CA LEU A 29 2.23 7.59 19.75
C LEU A 29 0.92 8.23 20.23
N THR A 30 -0.24 7.78 19.72
CA THR A 30 -1.56 8.23 20.17
C THR A 30 -1.77 7.92 21.64
N VAL A 31 -1.50 6.68 22.07
CA VAL A 31 -1.60 6.27 23.48
C VAL A 31 -0.68 7.12 24.35
N SER A 32 0.56 7.37 23.92
CA SER A 32 1.51 8.22 24.64
C SER A 32 0.96 9.65 24.83
N VAL A 33 0.42 10.27 23.77
CA VAL A 33 -0.20 11.61 23.84
C VAL A 33 -1.40 11.62 24.78
N VAL A 34 -2.31 10.63 24.67
CA VAL A 34 -3.48 10.52 25.54
C VAL A 34 -3.06 10.40 27.01
N LEU A 35 -2.06 9.55 27.31
CA LEU A 35 -1.50 9.41 28.65
C LEU A 35 -0.88 10.72 29.15
N GLY A 36 -0.14 11.46 28.31
CA GLY A 36 0.44 12.74 28.66
C GLY A 36 -0.60 13.84 28.91
N VAL A 37 -1.65 13.87 28.09
CA VAL A 37 -2.79 14.80 28.24
C VAL A 37 -3.54 14.53 29.52
N LEU A 38 -3.98 13.30 29.73
CA LEU A 38 -4.79 12.93 30.89
C LEU A 38 -3.97 12.92 32.19
N GLY A 39 -2.71 12.49 32.15
CA GLY A 39 -1.80 12.50 33.30
C GLY A 39 -1.49 13.91 33.83
N SER A 40 -1.66 14.94 32.99
CA SER A 40 -1.52 16.33 33.41
C SER A 40 -2.69 16.84 34.27
N LEU A 41 -3.83 16.14 34.26
CA LEU A 41 -5.01 16.42 35.08
C LEU A 41 -4.79 15.87 36.48
N ARG A 42 -3.87 16.51 37.20
CA ARG A 42 -3.54 16.20 38.58
C ARG A 42 -4.84 16.30 39.41
N PHE A 43 -5.31 15.17 39.96
CA PHE A 43 -6.35 15.02 41.00
C PHE A 43 -7.82 14.76 40.63
N ALA A 44 -8.25 14.72 39.37
CA ALA A 44 -9.70 14.71 39.10
C ALA A 44 -10.34 13.40 38.57
N ALA A 45 -9.58 12.36 38.19
CA ALA A 45 -10.15 11.31 37.31
C ALA A 45 -10.04 9.84 37.74
N ALA A 46 -9.12 9.42 38.62
CA ALA A 46 -9.08 8.02 39.05
C ALA A 46 -8.34 7.82 40.39
N PRO A 47 -9.04 7.46 41.48
CA PRO A 47 -8.42 6.97 42.72
C PRO A 47 -7.63 5.65 42.56
N ARG A 48 -7.76 4.98 41.40
CA ARG A 48 -7.33 3.60 41.20
C ARG A 48 -5.88 3.43 40.72
N TRP A 49 -5.27 4.45 40.11
CA TRP A 49 -3.95 4.31 39.48
C TRP A 49 -2.95 5.30 40.07
N PRO A 50 -1.83 4.82 40.63
CA PRO A 50 -0.85 5.71 41.21
C PRO A 50 -0.07 6.46 40.12
N ARG A 51 0.35 7.70 40.44
CA ARG A 51 0.99 8.61 39.47
C ARG A 51 2.25 8.03 38.84
N PHE A 52 3.03 7.28 39.62
CA PHE A 52 4.24 6.62 39.13
C PHE A 52 3.92 5.57 38.06
N ALA A 53 2.75 4.91 38.11
CA ALA A 53 2.37 3.90 37.12
C ALA A 53 2.00 4.55 35.78
N ILE A 54 1.32 5.70 35.80
CA ILE A 54 1.02 6.47 34.59
C ILE A 54 2.31 7.04 33.98
N ASP A 55 3.20 7.59 34.81
CA ASP A 55 4.50 8.10 34.35
C ASP A 55 5.37 6.99 33.75
N ALA A 56 5.41 5.80 34.39
CA ALA A 56 6.10 4.63 33.87
C ALA A 56 5.49 4.14 32.56
N LEU A 57 4.16 3.99 32.50
CA LEU A 57 3.47 3.55 31.30
C LEU A 57 3.67 4.53 30.13
N HIS A 58 3.58 5.85 30.38
CA HIS A 58 3.86 6.85 29.35
C HIS A 58 5.30 6.72 28.84
N ARG A 59 6.28 6.53 29.73
CA ARG A 59 7.68 6.29 29.34
C ARG A 59 7.82 5.03 28.49
N ASP A 60 7.27 3.90 28.94
CA ASP A 60 7.44 2.61 28.28
C ASP A 60 6.75 2.58 26.91
N VAL A 61 5.52 3.10 26.82
CA VAL A 61 4.80 3.26 25.54
C VAL A 61 5.54 4.21 24.60
N SER A 62 6.12 5.30 25.12
CA SER A 62 6.89 6.23 24.29
C SER A 62 8.17 5.59 23.76
N LEU A 63 8.89 4.81 24.58
CA LEU A 63 10.07 4.07 24.12
C LEU A 63 9.71 3.03 23.07
N LEU A 64 8.58 2.34 23.24
CA LEU A 64 8.08 1.39 22.25
C LEU A 64 7.68 2.09 20.94
N ALA A 65 7.04 3.27 21.03
CA ALA A 65 6.69 4.07 19.86
C ALA A 65 7.95 4.46 19.06
N ILE A 66 9.02 4.88 19.74
CA ILE A 66 10.31 5.19 19.08
C ILE A 66 10.92 3.93 18.46
N ALA A 67 10.88 2.78 19.14
CA ALA A 67 11.42 1.54 18.58
C ALA A 67 10.70 1.13 17.28
N PHE A 68 9.36 1.14 17.29
CA PHE A 68 8.57 0.85 16.09
C PHE A 68 8.75 1.89 15.00
N LEU A 69 8.91 3.18 15.35
CA LEU A 69 9.19 4.25 14.39
C LEU A 69 10.55 4.06 13.72
N VAL A 70 11.59 3.68 14.46
CA VAL A 70 12.90 3.38 13.89
C VAL A 70 12.81 2.20 12.93
N ILE A 71 12.09 1.13 13.31
CA ILE A 71 11.87 -0.01 12.41
C ILE A 71 11.10 0.44 11.16
N HIS A 72 10.07 1.27 11.30
CA HIS A 72 9.31 1.84 10.19
C HIS A 72 10.22 2.61 9.22
N ILE A 73 11.08 3.51 9.74
CA ILE A 73 12.02 4.28 8.92
C ILE A 73 13.03 3.37 8.21
N ILE A 74 13.67 2.45 8.95
CA ILE A 74 14.67 1.53 8.38
C ILE A 74 14.04 0.69 7.28
N THR A 75 12.87 0.11 7.53
CA THR A 75 12.19 -0.75 6.56
C THR A 75 11.68 0.03 5.35
N SER A 76 11.26 1.29 5.52
CA SER A 76 10.93 2.18 4.39
C SER A 76 12.15 2.53 3.54
N VAL A 77 13.32 2.73 4.13
CA VAL A 77 14.56 3.02 3.39
C VAL A 77 15.08 1.78 2.65
N LEU A 78 14.90 0.59 3.23
CA LEU A 78 15.32 -0.68 2.64
C LEU A 78 14.34 -1.20 1.56
N ASP A 79 13.11 -0.69 1.53
CA ASP A 79 12.14 -1.08 0.52
C ASP A 79 12.48 -0.46 -0.84
N SER A 80 12.85 -1.29 -1.82
CA SER A 80 13.28 -0.86 -3.16
C SER A 80 12.16 -0.25 -4.01
N PHE A 81 10.92 -0.29 -3.52
CA PHE A 81 9.75 0.20 -4.24
C PHE A 81 9.73 1.74 -4.37
N ALA A 82 10.10 2.46 -3.31
CA ALA A 82 10.16 3.91 -3.31
C ALA A 82 11.62 4.37 -3.17
N PRO A 83 12.09 5.34 -3.98
CA PRO A 83 13.48 5.81 -3.91
C PRO A 83 13.70 6.74 -2.70
N ILE A 84 13.57 6.19 -1.49
CA ILE A 84 13.70 6.90 -0.22
C ILE A 84 15.15 6.78 0.26
N LYS A 85 15.77 7.92 0.58
CA LYS A 85 17.14 7.95 1.13
C LYS A 85 17.11 8.10 2.64
N VAL A 86 18.17 7.68 3.32
CA VAL A 86 18.35 7.93 4.77
C VAL A 86 18.28 9.42 5.10
N THR A 87 18.79 10.29 4.22
CA THR A 87 18.71 11.75 4.36
C THR A 87 17.27 12.26 4.42
N ASP A 88 16.35 11.58 3.75
CA ASP A 88 14.94 11.98 3.70
C ASP A 88 14.22 11.76 5.04
N ALA A 89 14.81 10.99 5.96
CA ALA A 89 14.27 10.77 7.30
C ALA A 89 14.71 11.84 8.31
N VAL A 90 15.78 12.59 8.04
CA VAL A 90 16.41 13.53 9.00
C VAL A 90 16.39 14.97 8.49
N ILE A 91 16.31 15.19 7.18
CA ILE A 91 16.24 16.52 6.60
C ILE A 91 14.85 16.69 5.98
N PRO A 92 13.96 17.51 6.57
CA PRO A 92 12.63 17.71 6.03
C PRO A 92 12.66 18.28 4.60
N PHE A 93 11.73 17.80 3.77
CA PHE A 93 11.39 18.33 2.44
C PHE A 93 12.44 18.16 1.32
N VAL A 94 13.52 17.41 1.53
CA VAL A 94 14.56 17.17 0.50
C VAL A 94 14.28 15.96 -0.40
N SER A 95 13.33 15.09 -0.02
CA SER A 95 13.03 13.89 -0.81
C SER A 95 12.44 14.25 -2.16
N SER A 96 12.90 13.60 -3.23
CA SER A 96 12.28 13.68 -4.56
C SER A 96 10.97 12.90 -4.64
N TYR A 97 10.71 12.01 -3.68
CA TYR A 97 9.48 11.24 -3.59
C TYR A 97 8.54 11.91 -2.58
N ARG A 98 7.43 12.49 -3.05
CA ARG A 98 6.42 13.16 -2.21
C ARG A 98 7.02 14.15 -1.18
N PRO A 99 7.73 15.21 -1.63
CA PRO A 99 8.58 16.04 -0.77
C PRO A 99 7.87 16.58 0.48
N LEU A 100 6.65 17.09 0.32
CA LEU A 100 5.86 17.63 1.43
C LEU A 100 5.57 16.55 2.48
N TRP A 101 5.03 15.41 2.06
CA TRP A 101 4.58 14.36 2.97
C TRP A 101 5.75 13.65 3.63
N MET A 102 6.83 13.37 2.90
CA MET A 102 8.06 12.84 3.47
C MET A 102 8.68 13.84 4.45
N GLY A 103 8.68 15.13 4.11
CA GLY A 103 9.15 16.18 5.00
C GLY A 103 8.35 16.31 6.29
N LEU A 104 7.03 16.10 6.27
CA LEU A 104 6.22 16.00 7.50
C LEU A 104 6.64 14.79 8.36
N GLY A 105 6.96 13.66 7.74
CA GLY A 105 7.47 12.48 8.44
C GLY A 105 8.80 12.76 9.14
N ALA A 106 9.77 13.32 8.41
CA ALA A 106 11.05 13.75 8.94
C ALA A 106 10.90 14.79 10.06
N LEU A 107 10.07 15.82 9.84
CA LEU A 107 9.82 16.86 10.84
C LEU A 107 9.21 16.27 12.13
N SER A 108 8.25 15.34 12.02
CA SER A 108 7.70 14.68 13.20
C SER A 108 8.74 13.83 13.93
N PHE A 109 9.59 13.12 13.19
CA PHE A 109 10.72 12.37 13.73
C PHE A 109 11.72 13.28 14.46
N ASP A 110 12.12 14.41 13.87
CA ASP A 110 13.04 15.37 14.48
C ASP A 110 12.48 15.95 15.78
N LEU A 111 11.17 16.26 15.80
CA LEU A 111 10.48 16.68 17.02
C LEU A 111 10.53 15.58 18.08
N LEU A 112 10.29 14.31 17.71
CA LEU A 112 10.40 13.18 18.64
C LEU A 112 11.81 12.99 19.18
N VAL A 113 12.84 13.14 18.34
CA VAL A 113 14.24 13.11 18.78
C VAL A 113 14.50 14.22 19.80
N ALA A 114 14.07 15.45 19.52
CA ALA A 114 14.20 16.56 20.48
C ALA A 114 13.50 16.25 21.81
N LEU A 115 12.28 15.68 21.77
CA LEU A 115 11.53 15.29 22.95
C LEU A 115 12.24 14.20 23.77
N VAL A 116 12.79 13.18 23.12
CA VAL A 116 13.53 12.08 23.77
C VAL A 116 14.80 12.61 24.40
N LEU A 117 15.64 13.31 23.63
CA LEU A 117 16.93 13.83 24.11
C LEU A 117 16.74 14.77 25.31
N THR A 118 15.79 15.71 25.21
CA THR A 118 15.51 16.66 26.30
C THR A 118 14.91 15.98 27.52
N SER A 119 14.15 14.90 27.34
CA SER A 119 13.62 14.10 28.45
C SER A 119 14.71 13.29 29.16
N LEU A 120 15.69 12.77 28.42
CA LEU A 120 16.86 12.07 28.99
C LEU A 120 17.74 13.01 29.83
N VAL A 121 17.97 14.23 29.34
CA VAL A 121 18.80 15.24 30.04
C VAL A 121 18.00 16.21 30.92
N ARG A 122 16.72 15.90 31.19
CA ARG A 122 15.79 16.75 31.97
C ARG A 122 16.37 17.24 33.29
N ARG A 123 17.16 16.40 33.99
CA ARG A 123 17.78 16.77 35.28
C ARG A 123 18.78 17.93 35.15
N ARG A 124 19.40 18.10 33.98
CA ARG A 124 20.36 19.19 33.69
C ARG A 124 19.69 20.43 33.08
N LEU A 125 18.68 20.25 32.22
CA LEU A 125 17.94 21.35 31.58
C LEU A 125 16.99 22.10 32.53
N GLY A 126 16.57 21.45 33.62
CA GLY A 126 15.54 21.97 34.50
C GLY A 126 14.12 21.82 33.93
N TYR A 127 13.13 21.89 34.81
CA TYR A 127 11.74 21.56 34.48
C TYR A 127 11.11 22.51 33.45
N ARG A 128 11.42 23.81 33.51
CA ARG A 128 10.79 24.83 32.65
C ARG A 128 11.19 24.65 31.19
N ALA A 129 12.48 24.53 30.92
CA ALA A 129 13.00 24.32 29.56
C ALA A 129 12.55 22.98 28.99
N TRP A 130 12.68 21.90 29.78
CA TRP A 130 12.16 20.58 29.38
C TRP A 130 10.67 20.66 29.04
N ARG A 131 9.85 21.28 29.90
CA ARG A 131 8.41 21.38 29.67
C ARG A 131 8.10 22.20 28.41
N ALA A 132 8.79 23.30 28.17
CA ALA A 132 8.58 24.11 26.95
C ALA A 132 8.83 23.28 25.68
N ILE A 133 9.92 22.53 25.64
CA ILE A 133 10.23 21.64 24.50
C ILE A 133 9.23 20.49 24.44
N HIS A 134 8.83 19.95 25.59
CA HIS A 134 7.88 18.83 25.65
C HIS A 134 6.51 19.16 25.06
N TRP A 135 6.13 20.44 25.00
CA TRP A 135 4.91 20.88 24.31
C TRP A 135 4.94 20.62 22.80
N LEU A 136 6.11 20.44 22.20
CA LEU A 136 6.22 20.06 20.79
C LEU A 136 5.59 18.69 20.50
N ALA A 137 5.34 17.86 21.52
CA ALA A 137 4.57 16.62 21.36
C ALA A 137 3.17 16.87 20.78
N TYR A 138 2.53 18.02 21.12
CA TYR A 138 1.24 18.42 20.56
C TYR A 138 1.29 18.75 19.08
N ALA A 139 2.46 19.12 18.55
CA ALA A 139 2.67 19.35 17.12
C ALA A 139 3.14 18.08 16.39
N SER A 140 3.99 17.27 17.01
CA SER A 140 4.54 16.04 16.40
C SER A 140 3.45 15.04 15.99
N TRP A 141 2.46 14.79 16.86
CA TRP A 141 1.40 13.84 16.58
C TRP A 141 0.52 14.20 15.36
N PRO A 142 -0.07 15.41 15.24
CA PRO A 142 -0.88 15.73 14.07
C PRO A 142 -0.04 15.79 12.78
N ILE A 143 1.24 16.18 12.86
CA ILE A 143 2.18 16.11 11.72
C ILE A 143 2.38 14.65 11.27
N ALA A 144 2.54 13.71 12.21
CA ALA A 144 2.66 12.28 11.89
C ALA A 144 1.38 11.72 11.23
N VAL A 145 0.20 12.14 11.72
CA VAL A 145 -1.09 11.76 11.11
C VAL A 145 -1.19 12.28 9.68
N LEU A 146 -0.83 13.54 9.42
CA LEU A 146 -0.81 14.12 8.09
C LEU A 146 0.18 13.41 7.16
N HIS A 147 1.37 13.07 7.66
CA HIS A 147 2.34 12.26 6.94
C HIS A 147 1.74 10.91 6.51
N GLY A 148 1.17 10.16 7.47
CA GLY A 148 0.56 8.86 7.21
C GLY A 148 -0.56 8.93 6.17
N LEU A 149 -1.47 9.90 6.31
CA LEU A 149 -2.59 10.10 5.38
C LEU A 149 -2.13 10.50 3.98
N GLY A 150 -1.14 11.40 3.88
CA GLY A 150 -0.68 11.94 2.60
C GLY A 150 0.27 11.02 1.82
N THR A 151 1.06 10.19 2.53
CA THR A 151 2.03 9.28 1.91
C THR A 151 1.51 7.84 1.76
N GLY A 152 0.71 7.36 2.72
CA GLY A 152 0.31 5.96 2.81
C GLY A 152 -0.67 5.56 1.72
N SER A 153 -0.34 4.50 0.96
CA SER A 153 -1.30 3.89 0.05
C SER A 153 -2.45 3.19 0.79
N ASP A 154 -2.20 2.76 2.04
CA ASP A 154 -3.21 2.13 2.91
C ASP A 154 -4.26 3.11 3.40
N THR A 155 -4.10 4.42 3.21
CA THR A 155 -5.13 5.42 3.54
C THR A 155 -6.45 5.14 2.81
N LYS A 156 -6.44 4.40 1.70
CA LYS A 156 -7.66 3.97 1.01
C LYS A 156 -8.28 2.69 1.59
N ALA A 157 -7.52 1.94 2.40
CA ALA A 157 -8.01 0.76 3.06
C ALA A 157 -8.89 1.16 4.25
N TRP A 158 -10.11 0.62 4.29
CA TRP A 158 -11.11 0.94 5.31
C TRP A 158 -10.59 0.71 6.74
N TRP A 159 -9.75 -0.32 6.95
CA TRP A 159 -9.20 -0.65 8.28
C TRP A 159 -8.21 0.40 8.78
N MET A 160 -7.36 0.95 7.90
CA MET A 160 -6.37 1.97 8.27
C MET A 160 -7.03 3.32 8.50
N LEU A 161 -8.06 3.65 7.72
CA LEU A 161 -8.94 4.80 7.97
C LEU A 161 -9.64 4.67 9.32
N GLY A 162 -10.26 3.52 9.58
CA GLY A 162 -10.91 3.25 10.87
C GLY A 162 -9.95 3.40 12.04
N LEU A 163 -8.74 2.86 11.93
CA LEU A 163 -7.68 3.00 12.94
C LEU A 163 -7.30 4.48 13.16
N THR A 164 -7.13 5.24 12.08
CA THR A 164 -6.79 6.67 12.15
C THR A 164 -7.90 7.47 12.81
N VAL A 165 -9.17 7.20 12.45
CA VAL A 165 -10.35 7.84 13.06
C VAL A 165 -10.39 7.54 14.56
N VAL A 166 -10.20 6.29 14.97
CA VAL A 166 -10.15 5.92 16.40
C VAL A 166 -9.04 6.68 17.13
N CYS A 167 -7.86 6.79 16.54
CA CYS A 167 -6.75 7.54 17.13
C CYS A 167 -7.08 9.03 17.30
N VAL A 168 -7.66 9.65 16.27
CA VAL A 168 -8.09 11.06 16.31
C VAL A 168 -9.17 11.28 17.37
N LEU A 169 -10.19 10.42 17.43
CA LEU A 169 -11.24 10.51 18.43
C LEU A 169 -10.70 10.35 19.86
N ALA A 170 -9.73 9.44 20.07
CA ALA A 170 -9.10 9.26 21.38
C ALA A 170 -8.37 10.53 21.86
N VAL A 171 -7.62 11.21 20.97
CA VAL A 171 -6.92 12.46 21.30
C VAL A 171 -7.91 13.62 21.50
N VAL A 172 -8.93 13.74 20.65
CA VAL A 172 -9.98 14.76 20.81
C VAL A 172 -10.72 14.58 22.13
N PHE A 173 -11.08 13.34 22.48
CA PHE A 173 -11.70 13.02 23.76
C PHE A 173 -10.79 13.41 24.93
N ALA A 174 -9.50 13.03 24.89
CA ALA A 174 -8.54 13.42 25.92
C ALA A 174 -8.40 14.95 26.05
N ALA A 175 -8.41 15.67 24.92
CA ALA A 175 -8.37 17.12 24.88
C ALA A 175 -9.63 17.74 25.49
N TRP A 176 -10.83 17.25 25.17
CA TRP A 176 -12.08 17.71 25.76
C TRP A 176 -12.12 17.48 27.27
N VAL A 177 -11.68 16.31 27.72
CA VAL A 177 -11.55 16.01 29.14
C VAL A 177 -10.59 16.99 29.82
N ARG A 178 -9.48 17.33 29.16
CA ARG A 178 -8.52 18.32 29.67
C ARG A 178 -9.11 19.73 29.75
N ILE A 179 -9.80 20.16 28.70
CA ILE A 179 -10.42 21.48 28.63
C ILE A 179 -11.57 21.60 29.64
N GLY A 180 -12.37 20.54 29.81
CA GLY A 180 -13.49 20.49 30.75
C GLY A 180 -13.07 20.55 32.22
N ARG A 181 -11.85 20.09 32.52
CA ARG A 181 -11.26 20.09 33.87
C ARG A 181 -10.21 21.16 34.11
N ALA A 182 -10.05 22.10 33.17
CA ALA A 182 -9.15 23.23 33.36
C ALA A 182 -9.70 24.19 34.42
N ASP A 183 -8.81 24.90 35.12
CA ASP A 183 -9.15 25.92 36.11
C ASP A 183 -9.98 27.06 35.45
N PRO A 184 -11.06 27.56 36.10
CA PRO A 184 -11.86 28.67 35.59
C PRO A 184 -11.07 29.92 35.19
N ASN A 185 -9.89 30.14 35.78
CA ASN A 185 -8.99 31.23 35.41
C ASN A 185 -8.53 31.20 33.93
N TYR A 186 -8.73 30.07 33.24
CA TYR A 186 -8.43 29.88 31.81
C TYR A 186 -9.65 29.98 30.89
N ASP A 187 -10.80 30.51 31.35
CA ASP A 187 -12.04 30.56 30.56
C ASP A 187 -11.87 31.30 29.21
N ARG A 188 -11.00 32.32 29.15
CA ARG A 188 -10.69 33.06 27.90
C ARG A 188 -10.09 32.17 26.80
N VAL A 189 -9.36 31.11 27.15
CA VAL A 189 -8.77 30.17 26.19
C VAL A 189 -9.59 28.90 26.00
N ARG A 190 -10.63 28.70 26.81
CA ARG A 190 -11.48 27.50 26.79
C ARG A 190 -12.32 27.41 25.53
N ALA A 191 -13.03 28.49 25.18
CA ALA A 191 -13.85 28.57 23.97
C ALA A 191 -13.03 28.36 22.68
N PRO A 192 -11.90 29.07 22.44
CA PRO A 192 -11.10 28.83 21.24
C PRO A 192 -10.46 27.42 21.23
N ALA A 193 -10.09 26.86 22.38
CA ALA A 193 -9.57 25.49 22.46
C ALA A 193 -10.63 24.45 22.06
N LEU A 194 -11.88 24.61 22.53
CA LEU A 194 -12.99 23.73 22.11
C LEU A 194 -13.27 23.89 20.61
N ALA A 195 -13.38 25.12 20.12
CA ALA A 195 -13.59 25.38 18.70
C ALA A 195 -12.51 24.74 17.83
N LEU A 196 -11.23 24.90 18.20
CA LEU A 196 -10.11 24.28 17.49
C LEU A 196 -10.14 22.75 17.55
N SER A 197 -10.49 22.17 18.71
CA SER A 197 -10.58 20.72 18.88
C SER A 197 -11.70 20.07 18.04
N VAL A 198 -12.69 20.85 17.60
CA VAL A 198 -13.76 20.43 16.68
C VAL A 198 -13.40 20.74 15.23
N ALA A 199 -12.88 21.94 14.97
CA ALA A 199 -12.52 22.37 13.62
C ALA A 199 -11.36 21.54 13.03
N ALA A 200 -10.36 21.18 13.83
CA ALA A 200 -9.21 20.40 13.38
C ALA A 200 -9.58 19.01 12.81
N PRO A 201 -10.34 18.14 13.50
CA PRO A 201 -10.76 16.86 12.93
C PRO A 201 -11.68 17.01 11.72
N ILE A 202 -12.52 18.06 11.67
CA ILE A 202 -13.34 18.36 10.48
C ILE A 202 -12.44 18.73 9.30
N GLY A 203 -11.48 19.63 9.51
CA GLY A 203 -10.50 20.02 8.49
C GLY A 203 -9.67 18.83 8.01
N LEU A 204 -9.27 17.94 8.92
CA LEU A 204 -8.59 16.69 8.59
C LEU A 204 -9.49 15.77 7.74
N ALA A 205 -10.77 15.61 8.11
CA ALA A 205 -11.72 14.81 7.35
C ALA A 205 -11.92 15.38 5.92
N ILE A 206 -12.15 16.69 5.80
CA ILE A 206 -12.26 17.38 4.49
C ILE A 206 -10.98 17.16 3.68
N PHE A 207 -9.80 17.34 4.28
CA PHE A 207 -8.52 17.08 3.64
C PHE A 207 -8.43 15.63 3.14
N THR A 208 -8.78 14.64 3.96
CA THR A 208 -8.72 13.22 3.56
C THR A 208 -9.66 12.90 2.40
N LEU A 209 -10.90 13.42 2.45
CA LEU A 209 -11.93 13.20 1.44
C LEU A 209 -11.61 13.92 0.13
N ALA A 210 -11.08 15.14 0.17
CA ALA A 210 -10.74 15.93 -1.02
C ALA A 210 -9.33 15.60 -1.58
N GLY A 211 -8.46 15.00 -0.77
CA GLY A 211 -7.07 14.75 -1.11
C GLY A 211 -6.75 13.25 -1.21
N PRO A 212 -6.19 12.64 -0.16
CA PRO A 212 -5.74 11.23 -0.14
C PRO A 212 -6.67 10.18 -0.73
N LEU A 213 -7.98 10.33 -0.55
CA LEU A 213 -8.94 9.34 -1.02
C LEU A 213 -9.28 9.48 -2.51
N GLN A 214 -9.02 10.64 -3.10
CA GLN A 214 -9.36 10.93 -4.49
C GLN A 214 -8.44 10.21 -5.49
N GLY A 215 -8.98 9.99 -6.70
CA GLY A 215 -8.21 9.58 -7.87
C GLY A 215 -7.08 10.58 -8.17
N GLY A 216 -5.93 10.07 -8.62
CA GLY A 216 -4.78 10.90 -8.98
C GLY A 216 -4.03 11.55 -7.80
N TRP A 217 -4.40 11.25 -6.54
CA TRP A 217 -3.70 11.79 -5.37
C TRP A 217 -2.20 11.52 -5.40
N ALA A 218 -1.77 10.35 -5.87
CA ALA A 218 -0.35 10.02 -5.96
C ALA A 218 0.45 11.06 -6.75
N ARG A 219 -0.08 11.53 -7.88
CA ARG A 219 0.54 12.61 -8.66
C ARG A 219 0.52 13.93 -7.90
N ARG A 220 -0.63 14.33 -7.35
CA ARG A 220 -0.77 15.59 -6.58
C ARG A 220 0.11 15.64 -5.33
N ALA A 221 0.34 14.49 -4.72
CA ALA A 221 1.20 14.33 -3.56
C ALA A 221 2.70 14.39 -3.89
N GLY A 222 3.08 14.48 -5.17
CA GLY A 222 4.47 14.57 -5.61
C GLY A 222 5.14 13.22 -5.87
N THR A 223 4.38 12.19 -6.25
CA THR A 223 4.99 10.94 -6.74
C THR A 223 5.60 11.19 -8.13
N PRO A 224 6.88 10.85 -8.36
CA PRO A 224 7.52 10.96 -9.66
C PRO A 224 6.72 10.27 -10.77
N VAL A 225 6.65 10.89 -11.95
CA VAL A 225 5.89 10.36 -13.10
C VAL A 225 6.41 9.01 -13.59
N SER A 226 7.69 8.71 -13.36
CA SER A 226 8.29 7.40 -13.61
C SER A 226 7.68 6.28 -12.75
N LEU A 227 7.13 6.61 -11.58
CA LEU A 227 6.50 5.67 -10.65
C LEU A 227 4.96 5.64 -10.79
N LEU A 228 4.36 6.49 -11.64
CA LEU A 228 2.91 6.58 -11.80
C LEU A 228 2.31 5.67 -12.88
N GLY A 229 3.13 4.86 -13.55
CA GLY A 229 2.71 4.04 -14.68
C GLY A 229 2.48 4.89 -15.94
N ARG A 230 3.03 4.44 -17.08
CA ARG A 230 2.88 5.12 -18.37
C ARG A 230 1.51 4.77 -18.97
N ALA A 231 0.67 5.78 -19.24
CA ALA A 231 -0.48 5.58 -20.11
C ALA A 231 0.03 5.21 -21.53
N PRO A 232 -0.48 4.14 -22.17
CA PRO A 232 -0.11 3.85 -23.55
C PRO A 232 -0.55 5.01 -24.45
N ALA A 233 0.31 5.43 -25.37
CA ALA A 233 -0.13 6.27 -26.49
C ALA A 233 -1.22 5.51 -27.27
N PRO A 234 -2.24 6.20 -27.82
CA PRO A 234 -3.29 5.53 -28.59
C PRO A 234 -2.64 4.79 -29.77
N SER A 235 -2.68 3.46 -29.74
CA SER A 235 -2.27 2.62 -30.86
C SER A 235 -3.19 2.91 -32.04
N ALA A 236 -2.60 3.33 -33.15
CA ALA A 236 -3.28 3.54 -34.43
C ALA A 236 -4.09 2.29 -34.83
N PRO A 237 -5.24 2.45 -35.51
CA PRO A 237 -6.08 1.32 -35.91
C PRO A 237 -5.29 0.35 -36.80
N SER A 238 -5.22 -0.90 -36.36
CA SER A 238 -4.64 -2.00 -37.13
C SER A 238 -5.45 -2.22 -38.42
N SER A 239 -4.80 -2.08 -39.58
CA SER A 239 -5.37 -2.48 -40.87
C SER A 239 -5.70 -3.99 -40.89
N PRO A 240 -6.77 -4.42 -41.58
CA PRO A 240 -7.13 -5.82 -41.67
C PRO A 240 -6.09 -6.59 -42.48
N VAL A 241 -5.48 -7.62 -41.89
CA VAL A 241 -4.56 -8.52 -42.58
C VAL A 241 -5.37 -9.39 -43.54
N GLY A 242 -4.98 -9.34 -44.82
CA GLY A 242 -5.57 -10.10 -45.91
C GLY A 242 -5.55 -11.61 -45.68
N ALA A 243 -6.64 -12.25 -46.11
CA ALA A 243 -6.78 -13.69 -46.16
C ALA A 243 -5.77 -14.28 -47.15
N VAL A 244 -4.89 -15.17 -46.65
CA VAL A 244 -4.21 -16.16 -47.48
C VAL A 244 -4.67 -17.53 -46.99
N ALA A 245 -5.36 -18.23 -47.88
CA ALA A 245 -5.85 -19.58 -47.69
C ALA A 245 -4.71 -20.61 -47.87
N ALA A 246 -4.66 -21.60 -46.97
CA ALA A 246 -4.10 -22.93 -47.24
C ALA A 246 -4.79 -23.96 -46.31
N PRO A 247 -5.07 -25.19 -46.78
CA PRO A 247 -5.85 -26.16 -46.02
C PRO A 247 -4.92 -26.96 -45.10
N HIS A 248 -5.02 -26.76 -43.78
CA HIS A 248 -4.44 -27.68 -42.81
C HIS A 248 -5.52 -28.48 -42.08
N ARG A 249 -5.48 -29.78 -42.38
CA ARG A 249 -6.02 -30.95 -41.65
C ARG A 249 -6.48 -30.61 -40.22
N VAL A 250 -7.79 -30.66 -39.99
CA VAL A 250 -8.40 -30.58 -38.65
C VAL A 250 -7.96 -31.83 -37.87
N VAL A 251 -7.18 -31.65 -36.81
CA VAL A 251 -6.71 -32.73 -35.94
C VAL A 251 -7.25 -32.50 -34.53
N GLY A 252 -8.28 -33.28 -34.18
CA GLY A 252 -8.53 -33.79 -32.83
C GLY A 252 -9.02 -32.83 -31.74
N LYS A 253 -9.83 -33.37 -30.82
CA LYS A 253 -10.11 -32.74 -29.52
C LYS A 253 -8.79 -32.61 -28.74
N LEU A 254 -8.53 -31.44 -28.15
CA LEU A 254 -7.36 -31.19 -27.31
C LEU A 254 -7.55 -31.85 -25.93
N ASN A 255 -7.43 -33.18 -25.85
CA ASN A 255 -7.71 -33.97 -24.63
C ASN A 255 -6.48 -34.60 -23.96
N ARG A 256 -5.27 -34.22 -24.38
CA ARG A 256 -4.01 -34.76 -23.84
C ARG A 256 -3.21 -33.68 -23.14
N ARG A 257 -2.33 -34.10 -22.22
CA ARG A 257 -1.35 -33.20 -21.61
C ARG A 257 -0.40 -32.64 -22.68
N PHE A 258 -0.11 -31.35 -22.62
CA PHE A 258 0.90 -30.70 -23.47
C PHE A 258 1.70 -29.68 -22.65
N SER A 259 2.87 -29.31 -23.17
CA SER A 259 3.66 -28.18 -22.69
C SER A 259 4.11 -27.35 -23.88
N ALA A 260 4.03 -26.02 -23.74
CA ALA A 260 4.41 -25.08 -24.78
C ALA A 260 5.06 -23.82 -24.21
N GLN A 261 5.85 -23.16 -25.05
CA GLN A 261 6.42 -21.84 -24.78
C GLN A 261 5.43 -20.74 -25.15
N LEU A 262 5.53 -19.63 -24.43
CA LEU A 262 4.75 -18.42 -24.62
C LEU A 262 5.68 -17.26 -24.96
N ALA A 263 5.31 -16.48 -25.97
CA ALA A 263 5.96 -15.22 -26.30
C ALA A 263 4.91 -14.22 -26.78
N GLY A 264 4.90 -13.01 -26.21
CA GLY A 264 3.83 -12.06 -26.44
C GLY A 264 4.05 -10.71 -25.80
N THR A 265 2.96 -9.96 -25.68
CA THR A 265 2.95 -8.61 -25.13
C THR A 265 1.82 -8.44 -24.13
N LEU A 266 2.07 -7.64 -23.10
CA LEU A 266 1.10 -7.18 -22.12
C LEU A 266 0.76 -5.71 -22.39
N THR A 267 -0.54 -5.42 -22.43
CA THR A 267 -1.05 -4.04 -22.46
C THR A 267 -1.97 -3.81 -21.28
N GLN A 268 -1.91 -2.61 -20.71
CA GLN A 268 -2.76 -2.21 -19.60
C GLN A 268 -3.52 -0.93 -19.95
N THR A 269 -4.84 -0.99 -19.79
CA THR A 269 -5.76 0.11 -20.05
C THR A 269 -6.40 0.52 -18.72
N ALA A 270 -6.27 1.78 -18.33
CA ALA A 270 -6.98 2.31 -17.18
C ALA A 270 -8.44 2.61 -17.56
N GLU A 271 -9.38 2.16 -16.75
CA GLU A 271 -10.81 2.44 -16.89
C GLU A 271 -11.32 3.26 -15.68
N PRO A 272 -12.43 3.99 -15.82
CA PRO A 272 -12.99 4.79 -14.71
C PRO A 272 -13.29 3.97 -13.44
N ALA A 273 -13.47 2.65 -13.56
CA ALA A 273 -13.78 1.71 -12.49
C ALA A 273 -12.67 0.65 -12.25
N GLY A 274 -11.43 0.91 -12.69
CA GLY A 274 -10.29 0.02 -12.44
C GLY A 274 -9.24 0.02 -13.56
N ALA A 275 -8.63 -1.12 -13.83
CA ALA A 275 -7.74 -1.33 -14.95
C ALA A 275 -8.01 -2.69 -15.60
N ILE A 276 -7.86 -2.72 -16.91
CA ILE A 276 -7.87 -3.95 -17.71
C ILE A 276 -6.44 -4.25 -18.14
N VAL A 277 -5.97 -5.46 -17.87
CA VAL A 277 -4.70 -5.98 -18.38
C VAL A 277 -5.02 -7.01 -19.45
N ASP A 278 -4.50 -6.83 -20.66
CA ASP A 278 -4.67 -7.72 -21.81
C ASP A 278 -3.31 -8.29 -22.19
N ILE A 279 -3.16 -9.61 -22.09
CA ILE A 279 -1.93 -10.32 -22.38
C ILE A 279 -2.19 -11.18 -23.62
N ALA A 280 -1.54 -10.84 -24.72
CA ALA A 280 -1.66 -11.57 -25.98
C ALA A 280 -0.36 -12.32 -26.26
N MET A 281 -0.43 -13.66 -26.30
CA MET A 281 0.73 -14.54 -26.45
C MET A 281 0.57 -15.48 -27.63
N ARG A 282 1.67 -15.72 -28.34
CA ARG A 282 1.85 -16.86 -29.24
C ARG A 282 2.28 -18.07 -28.42
N VAL A 283 1.68 -19.21 -28.74
CA VAL A 283 2.00 -20.51 -28.15
C VAL A 283 2.82 -21.29 -29.19
N SER A 284 3.98 -21.80 -28.80
CA SER A 284 4.87 -22.57 -29.68
C SER A 284 5.59 -23.72 -28.94
N GLY A 285 5.87 -24.81 -29.67
CA GLY A 285 6.46 -26.02 -29.10
C GLY A 285 5.42 -26.87 -28.39
N GLY A 286 5.22 -28.12 -28.81
CA GLY A 286 4.18 -29.01 -28.26
C GLY A 286 2.73 -28.66 -28.65
N LEU A 287 2.37 -27.39 -28.70
CA LEU A 287 1.12 -26.84 -29.24
C LEU A 287 1.43 -25.51 -29.94
N SER A 288 0.83 -25.27 -31.11
CA SER A 288 0.98 -24.01 -31.84
C SER A 288 -0.35 -23.26 -31.83
N GLY A 289 -0.35 -21.97 -31.48
CA GLY A 289 -1.61 -21.22 -31.34
C GLY A 289 -1.46 -19.84 -30.70
N HIS A 290 -2.56 -19.33 -30.16
CA HIS A 290 -2.61 -18.08 -29.42
C HIS A 290 -3.30 -18.27 -28.07
N LEU A 291 -2.73 -17.66 -27.04
CA LEU A 291 -3.31 -17.57 -25.70
C LEU A 291 -3.53 -16.10 -25.38
N ARG A 292 -4.79 -15.71 -25.14
CA ARG A 292 -5.16 -14.38 -24.69
C ARG A 292 -5.69 -14.44 -23.27
N VAL A 293 -5.19 -13.55 -22.42
CA VAL A 293 -5.63 -13.43 -21.03
C VAL A 293 -6.03 -11.99 -20.80
N ARG A 294 -7.29 -11.77 -20.43
CA ARG A 294 -7.80 -10.46 -20.03
C ARG A 294 -8.12 -10.49 -18.55
N LEU A 295 -7.56 -9.57 -17.80
CA LEU A 295 -7.80 -9.37 -16.38
C LEU A 295 -8.49 -8.02 -16.21
N ALA A 296 -9.53 -7.97 -15.40
CA ALA A 296 -10.10 -6.72 -14.91
C ALA A 296 -9.87 -6.66 -13.40
N GLY A 297 -9.53 -5.48 -12.89
CA GLY A 297 -9.32 -5.33 -11.45
C GLY A 297 -8.89 -3.93 -11.05
N GLU A 298 -8.76 -3.73 -9.75
CA GLU A 298 -8.26 -2.47 -9.21
C GLU A 298 -6.72 -2.50 -9.18
N PRO A 299 -6.02 -1.54 -9.82
CA PRO A 299 -4.56 -1.52 -9.77
C PRO A 299 -4.09 -1.36 -8.33
N THR A 300 -3.21 -2.27 -7.91
CA THR A 300 -2.61 -2.21 -6.59
C THR A 300 -1.40 -1.28 -6.62
N ALA A 301 -1.20 -0.54 -5.53
CA ALA A 301 -0.10 0.42 -5.42
C ALA A 301 1.30 -0.21 -5.49
N GLY A 302 1.43 -1.55 -5.58
CA GLY A 302 2.68 -2.29 -5.70
C GLY A 302 2.96 -2.86 -7.10
N GLY A 303 2.31 -2.35 -8.15
CA GLY A 303 2.55 -2.79 -9.53
C GLY A 303 1.77 -4.03 -9.96
N GLY A 304 0.65 -4.33 -9.29
CA GLY A 304 -0.20 -5.48 -9.61
C GLY A 304 -1.66 -5.09 -9.86
N LEU A 305 -2.51 -6.09 -10.05
CA LEU A 305 -3.93 -5.93 -10.26
C LEU A 305 -4.71 -6.77 -9.24
N SER A 306 -5.55 -6.13 -8.42
CA SER A 306 -6.52 -6.81 -7.57
C SER A 306 -7.69 -7.25 -8.45
N MET A 307 -7.59 -8.48 -8.95
CA MET A 307 -8.50 -9.03 -9.96
C MET A 307 -9.96 -9.06 -9.47
N THR A 308 -10.85 -8.40 -10.21
CA THR A 308 -12.31 -8.47 -10.08
C THR A 308 -12.93 -9.39 -11.13
N GLY A 309 -12.23 -9.65 -12.23
CA GLY A 309 -12.66 -10.58 -13.28
C GLY A 309 -11.51 -11.06 -14.16
N SER A 310 -11.68 -12.21 -14.81
CA SER A 310 -10.73 -12.72 -15.80
C SER A 310 -11.42 -13.46 -16.94
N GLN A 311 -10.81 -13.39 -18.11
CA GLN A 311 -11.16 -14.17 -19.30
C GLN A 311 -9.87 -14.75 -19.88
N VAL A 312 -9.90 -16.03 -20.24
CA VAL A 312 -8.78 -16.74 -20.87
C VAL A 312 -9.30 -17.42 -22.12
N ASP A 313 -8.70 -17.09 -23.27
CA ASP A 313 -9.03 -17.66 -24.56
C ASP A 313 -7.80 -18.35 -25.15
N LEU A 314 -7.91 -19.64 -25.46
CA LEU A 314 -6.89 -20.43 -26.13
C LEU A 314 -7.40 -20.88 -27.50
N THR A 315 -6.67 -20.50 -28.54
CA THR A 315 -6.86 -21.02 -29.90
C THR A 315 -5.63 -21.80 -30.31
N ALA A 316 -5.82 -22.97 -30.90
CA ALA A 316 -4.72 -23.82 -31.34
C ALA A 316 -4.89 -24.18 -32.82
N VAL A 317 -3.78 -24.17 -33.55
CA VAL A 317 -3.73 -24.56 -34.96
C VAL A 317 -4.12 -26.03 -35.07
N GLY A 318 -5.10 -26.33 -35.92
CA GLY A 318 -5.63 -27.69 -36.11
C GLY A 318 -6.77 -28.07 -35.16
N VAL A 319 -7.10 -27.25 -34.17
CA VAL A 319 -8.23 -27.44 -33.26
C VAL A 319 -9.40 -26.57 -33.70
N ALA A 320 -10.58 -27.17 -33.91
CA ALA A 320 -11.74 -26.51 -34.52
C ALA A 320 -12.46 -25.51 -33.60
N SER A 321 -12.26 -25.60 -32.28
CA SER A 321 -12.98 -24.78 -31.30
C SER A 321 -12.01 -24.04 -30.39
N ALA A 322 -12.29 -22.75 -30.18
CA ALA A 322 -11.59 -21.95 -29.19
C ALA A 322 -12.00 -22.41 -27.79
N PHE A 323 -11.03 -22.53 -26.90
CA PHE A 323 -11.25 -22.78 -25.48
C PHE A 323 -11.40 -21.45 -24.77
N GLN A 324 -12.44 -21.29 -23.97
CA GLN A 324 -12.74 -20.08 -23.21
C GLN A 324 -12.93 -20.41 -21.74
N GLY A 325 -12.50 -19.52 -20.86
CA GLY A 325 -12.69 -19.70 -19.43
C GLY A 325 -12.07 -18.61 -18.58
N ARG A 326 -11.67 -18.97 -17.37
CA ARG A 326 -11.25 -18.00 -16.35
C ARG A 326 -10.10 -18.51 -15.50
N ILE A 327 -9.43 -17.59 -14.84
CA ILE A 327 -8.38 -17.89 -13.86
C ILE A 327 -9.04 -18.37 -12.57
N VAL A 328 -8.57 -19.52 -12.06
CA VAL A 328 -9.03 -20.14 -10.81
C VAL A 328 -8.05 -19.95 -9.66
N SER A 329 -6.78 -19.68 -9.96
CA SER A 329 -5.74 -19.37 -8.98
C SER A 329 -4.70 -18.43 -9.62
N LEU A 330 -4.26 -17.42 -8.88
CA LEU A 330 -3.28 -16.43 -9.32
C LEU A 330 -2.27 -16.18 -8.19
N ALA A 331 -0.98 -16.31 -8.49
CA ALA A 331 0.12 -16.09 -7.58
C ALA A 331 1.29 -15.43 -8.33
N GLY A 332 1.34 -14.09 -8.32
CA GLY A 332 2.36 -13.32 -9.03
C GLY A 332 2.30 -13.55 -10.54
N GLN A 333 3.39 -14.06 -11.12
CA GLN A 333 3.49 -14.37 -12.56
C GLN A 333 3.00 -15.78 -12.92
N GLN A 334 2.49 -16.52 -11.94
CA GLN A 334 1.92 -17.85 -12.13
C GLN A 334 0.41 -17.83 -11.97
N PHE A 335 -0.30 -18.51 -12.86
CA PHE A 335 -1.74 -18.68 -12.73
C PHE A 335 -2.21 -20.03 -13.25
N VAL A 336 -3.34 -20.48 -12.70
CA VAL A 336 -4.09 -21.62 -13.21
C VAL A 336 -5.38 -21.11 -13.81
N ALA A 337 -5.63 -21.44 -15.07
CA ALA A 337 -6.89 -21.14 -15.75
C ALA A 337 -7.62 -22.41 -16.12
N ARG A 338 -8.95 -22.42 -15.95
CA ARG A 338 -9.82 -23.49 -16.42
C ARG A 338 -10.56 -23.00 -17.64
N VAL A 339 -10.36 -23.67 -18.76
CA VAL A 339 -10.96 -23.33 -20.05
C VAL A 339 -11.75 -24.51 -20.62
N SER A 340 -12.80 -24.21 -21.37
CA SER A 340 -13.65 -25.22 -22.03
C SER A 340 -13.99 -24.81 -23.45
N ASP A 341 -14.18 -25.78 -24.33
CA ASP A 341 -14.65 -25.55 -25.69
C ASP A 341 -16.18 -25.76 -25.83
N GLY A 342 -16.73 -25.40 -26.99
CA GLY A 342 -18.15 -25.61 -27.31
C GLY A 342 -18.58 -27.09 -27.39
N SER A 343 -17.65 -28.03 -27.32
CA SER A 343 -17.92 -29.48 -27.30
C SER A 343 -17.97 -30.07 -25.89
N GLY A 344 -17.75 -29.25 -24.86
CA GLY A 344 -17.73 -29.66 -23.45
C GLY A 344 -16.38 -30.21 -22.98
N SER A 345 -15.32 -30.13 -23.79
CA SER A 345 -13.97 -30.52 -23.37
C SER A 345 -13.40 -29.46 -22.43
N VAL A 346 -12.87 -29.86 -21.27
CA VAL A 346 -12.30 -28.94 -20.26
C VAL A 346 -10.80 -29.19 -20.12
N LEU A 347 -10.04 -28.12 -19.91
CA LEU A 347 -8.60 -28.14 -19.73
C LEU A 347 -8.19 -27.16 -18.62
N ASP A 348 -7.32 -27.61 -17.71
CA ASP A 348 -6.63 -26.77 -16.75
C ASP A 348 -5.25 -26.39 -17.34
N LEU A 349 -5.02 -25.08 -17.48
CA LEU A 349 -3.79 -24.47 -17.96
C LEU A 349 -3.00 -23.96 -16.76
N ASN A 350 -1.83 -24.55 -16.50
CA ASN A 350 -0.86 -24.00 -15.56
C ASN A 350 0.14 -23.15 -16.34
N VAL A 351 0.14 -21.84 -16.09
CA VAL A 351 0.91 -20.85 -16.83
C VAL A 351 1.91 -20.19 -15.91
N ASN A 352 3.16 -20.11 -16.36
CA ASN A 352 4.23 -19.39 -15.67
C ASN A 352 4.82 -18.36 -16.65
N LEU A 353 4.68 -17.09 -16.30
CA LEU A 353 5.12 -15.96 -17.11
C LEU A 353 6.39 -15.32 -16.53
N ASN A 354 7.14 -14.70 -17.42
CA ASN A 354 8.19 -13.74 -17.13
C ASN A 354 7.86 -12.46 -17.90
N ILE A 355 7.48 -11.42 -17.16
CA ILE A 355 6.99 -10.15 -17.66
C ILE A 355 8.10 -9.11 -17.51
N ASP A 356 8.48 -8.49 -18.62
CA ASP A 356 9.32 -7.31 -18.62
C ASP A 356 8.42 -6.07 -18.56
N ASP A 357 8.30 -5.48 -17.38
CA ASP A 357 7.45 -4.30 -17.14
C ASP A 357 7.95 -3.04 -17.87
N ALA A 358 9.23 -3.00 -18.27
CA ALA A 358 9.79 -1.86 -19.00
C ALA A 358 9.40 -1.88 -20.48
N THR A 359 9.34 -3.08 -21.09
CA THR A 359 9.03 -3.23 -22.52
C THR A 359 7.62 -3.76 -22.79
N GLY A 360 6.92 -4.26 -21.78
CA GLY A 360 5.65 -4.99 -21.92
C GLY A 360 5.81 -6.36 -22.59
N ASN A 361 7.03 -6.89 -22.69
CA ASN A 361 7.25 -8.20 -23.30
C ASN A 361 6.92 -9.29 -22.29
N VAL A 362 6.26 -10.33 -22.78
CA VAL A 362 5.89 -11.50 -21.98
C VAL A 362 6.50 -12.74 -22.60
N THR A 363 7.22 -13.49 -21.80
CA THR A 363 7.71 -14.82 -22.14
C THR A 363 7.21 -15.81 -21.10
N GLY A 364 7.22 -17.11 -21.38
CA GLY A 364 6.79 -18.07 -20.37
C GLY A 364 6.56 -19.47 -20.90
N THR A 365 5.88 -20.26 -20.07
CA THR A 365 5.47 -21.62 -20.40
C THR A 365 4.03 -21.86 -19.99
N VAL A 366 3.35 -22.74 -20.73
CA VAL A 366 2.02 -23.24 -20.42
C VAL A 366 2.05 -24.76 -20.42
N VAL A 367 1.38 -25.36 -19.43
CA VAL A 367 1.13 -26.80 -19.36
C VAL A 367 -0.38 -27.01 -19.28
N GLY A 368 -0.95 -27.62 -20.32
CA GLY A 368 -2.36 -27.99 -20.34
C GLY A 368 -2.58 -29.42 -19.82
N ARG A 369 -3.58 -29.63 -18.96
CA ARG A 369 -3.97 -30.95 -18.43
C ARG A 369 -5.50 -31.09 -18.38
N PRO A 370 -6.06 -32.26 -18.72
CA PRO A 370 -7.47 -32.55 -18.46
C PRO A 370 -7.75 -32.56 -16.94
N PRO A 371 -8.93 -32.09 -16.47
CA PRO A 371 -9.30 -32.18 -15.07
C PRO A 371 -9.34 -33.65 -14.61
N GLY A 372 -8.66 -33.98 -13.51
CA GLY A 372 -8.71 -35.32 -12.89
C GLY A 372 -7.50 -36.23 -13.13
N GLY A 373 -6.46 -35.80 -13.85
CA GLY A 373 -5.23 -36.57 -13.98
C GLY A 373 -4.28 -36.36 -12.80
N GLY A 374 -4.50 -37.05 -11.68
CA GLY A 374 -3.51 -37.21 -10.61
C GLY A 374 -2.28 -37.98 -11.10
N GLY A 375 -1.10 -37.57 -10.62
CA GLY A 375 0.21 -38.08 -10.99
C GLY A 375 1.24 -37.04 -10.65
#